data_AF-A0A7D9GWX5-F1
#
_entry.id   AF-A0A7D9GWX5-F1
#
_cell.length_a   1.000
_cell.length_b   1.000
_cell.length_c   1.000
_cell.angle_alpha   90.00
_cell.angle_beta   90.00
_cell.angle_gamma   90.00
#
_symmetry.space_group_name_H-M   'P 1'
#
loop_
_entity.id
_entity.type
_entity.pdbx_description
1 polymer ?
#
loop_
_entity_poly.entity_id
_entity_poly.type
_entity_poly.pdbx_seq_one_letter_code
_entity_poly.pdbx_strand_id
1 'polypeptide(L)'
;MFAGTFKKQACAITRTFSTSSMKLTGKNNEYSLSSTFMNLKKQGEALDSERQKQRESAVMQMFVNDFSKQSTYDPFDFSIANTRYHRKLQKIRKEEEMKQSSFNSEEVNPEIFYCMPQLLSKYLNNSGQIQHHTVTGLKTRKQKAMAKAVRRARAFGLLSPVARDVSMFPRRGSSL
;
A
#
# COMPACT_ATOMS: atom_id res chain seq x y z
N MET A 1 14.16 -48.47 17.77
CA MET A 1 13.57 -48.25 16.43
C MET A 1 13.39 -46.74 16.21
N PHE A 2 13.98 -46.25 15.11
CA PHE A 2 13.84 -44.94 14.44
C PHE A 2 14.04 -43.61 15.21
N ALA A 3 15.30 -43.14 15.24
CA ALA A 3 15.61 -41.72 15.34
C ALA A 3 15.66 -41.11 13.94
N GLY A 4 14.69 -40.24 13.61
CA GLY A 4 14.64 -39.53 12.33
C GLY A 4 15.27 -38.14 12.44
N THR A 5 16.43 -37.93 11.82
CA THR A 5 17.06 -36.60 11.70
C THR A 5 16.45 -35.85 10.51
N PHE A 6 15.72 -34.77 10.77
CA PHE A 6 15.25 -33.85 9.72
C PHE A 6 16.36 -32.87 9.32
N LYS A 7 16.87 -33.03 8.09
CA LYS A 7 17.88 -32.17 7.47
C LYS A 7 17.22 -30.86 7.02
N LYS A 8 17.59 -29.72 7.60
CA LYS A 8 17.18 -28.39 7.10
C LYS A 8 17.86 -28.13 5.76
N GLN A 9 17.08 -28.07 4.67
CA GLN A 9 17.56 -27.53 3.41
C GLN A 9 17.39 -26.01 3.43
N ALA A 10 18.50 -25.27 3.39
CA ALA A 10 18.49 -23.84 3.09
C ALA A 10 18.44 -23.68 1.56
N CYS A 11 17.32 -23.19 1.04
CA CYS A 11 17.20 -22.83 -0.37
C CYS A 11 17.59 -21.35 -0.52
N ALA A 12 18.80 -21.07 -0.97
CA ALA A 12 19.23 -19.71 -1.29
C ALA A 12 18.65 -19.34 -2.67
N ILE A 13 17.78 -18.32 -2.70
CA ILE A 13 17.24 -17.77 -3.96
C ILE A 13 18.31 -16.84 -4.54
N THR A 14 19.28 -17.39 -5.26
CA THR A 14 20.19 -16.61 -6.09
C THR A 14 19.48 -16.26 -7.40
N ARG A 15 19.26 -14.97 -7.64
CA ARG A 15 18.80 -14.46 -8.95
C ARG A 15 19.90 -14.70 -9.98
N THR A 16 19.80 -15.78 -10.73
CA THR A 16 20.65 -16.03 -11.90
C THR A 16 20.15 -15.16 -13.05
N PHE A 17 20.87 -14.08 -13.36
CA PHE A 17 20.70 -13.40 -14.64
C PHE A 17 21.34 -14.29 -15.72
N SER A 18 20.50 -14.96 -16.51
CA SER A 18 20.95 -15.71 -17.67
C SER A 18 21.32 -14.72 -18.78
N THR A 19 22.61 -14.50 -19.00
CA THR A 19 23.09 -13.82 -20.21
C THR A 19 23.19 -14.87 -21.31
N SER A 20 22.11 -15.06 -22.06
CA SER A 20 22.18 -15.79 -23.34
C SER A 20 23.07 -14.99 -24.29
N SER A 21 24.31 -15.43 -24.48
CA SER A 21 25.19 -14.94 -25.53
C SER A 21 24.72 -15.53 -26.85
N MET A 22 23.80 -14.84 -27.52
CA MET A 22 23.50 -15.14 -28.91
C MET A 22 24.70 -14.71 -29.75
N LYS A 23 25.37 -15.67 -30.41
CA LYS A 23 26.40 -15.37 -31.40
C LYS A 23 25.73 -14.76 -32.64
N LEU A 24 25.87 -13.44 -32.80
CA LEU A 24 25.50 -12.72 -34.01
C LEU A 24 26.51 -13.04 -35.13
N THR A 25 26.10 -13.88 -36.07
CA THR A 25 26.82 -14.04 -37.33
C THR A 25 26.31 -12.98 -38.31
N GLY A 26 27.14 -11.97 -38.59
CA GLY A 26 27.02 -11.17 -39.82
C GLY A 26 26.88 -9.65 -39.64
N LYS A 27 27.82 -8.96 -40.31
CA LYS A 27 27.98 -7.52 -40.57
C LYS A 27 28.57 -6.68 -39.42
N ASN A 28 29.77 -6.16 -39.69
CA ASN A 28 30.55 -5.23 -38.87
C ASN A 28 29.73 -3.96 -38.55
N ASN A 29 28.95 -3.99 -37.49
CA ASN A 29 28.50 -2.80 -36.81
C ASN A 29 29.29 -2.75 -35.50
N GLU A 30 30.23 -1.81 -35.40
CA GLU A 30 30.95 -1.54 -34.16
C GLU A 30 29.94 -1.12 -33.08
N TYR A 31 29.55 -2.05 -32.23
CA TYR A 31 28.75 -1.78 -31.05
C TYR A 31 29.64 -1.08 -30.02
N SER A 32 29.89 0.21 -30.22
CA SER A 32 30.58 1.03 -29.23
C SER A 32 29.75 1.08 -27.94
N LEU A 33 30.39 0.93 -26.79
CA LEU A 33 29.72 1.17 -25.50
C LEU A 33 29.04 2.54 -25.50
N SER A 34 29.69 3.53 -26.13
CA SER A 34 29.14 4.88 -26.29
C SER A 34 27.84 4.89 -27.09
N SER A 35 27.75 4.18 -28.22
CA SER A 35 26.51 4.14 -29.02
C SER A 35 25.37 3.40 -28.30
N THR A 36 25.70 2.41 -27.47
CA THR A 36 24.73 1.69 -26.64
C THR A 36 24.17 2.59 -25.54
N PHE A 37 25.03 3.33 -24.84
CA PHE A 37 24.63 4.32 -23.84
C PHE A 37 23.79 5.46 -24.45
N MET A 38 24.14 5.94 -25.65
CA MET A 38 23.38 6.98 -26.34
C MET A 38 21.98 6.49 -26.75
N ASN A 39 21.84 5.25 -27.21
CA ASN A 39 20.53 4.67 -27.52
C ASN A 39 19.66 4.49 -26.26
N LEU A 40 20.24 4.00 -25.15
CA LEU A 40 19.56 3.90 -23.85
C LEU A 40 19.09 5.28 -23.33
N LYS A 41 19.95 6.30 -23.44
CA LYS A 41 19.62 7.68 -23.07
C LYS A 41 18.47 8.22 -23.92
N LYS A 42 18.54 8.04 -25.24
CA LYS A 42 17.50 8.46 -26.19
C LYS A 42 16.15 7.75 -25.94
N GLN A 43 16.18 6.47 -25.57
CA GLN A 43 14.98 5.73 -25.16
C GLN A 43 14.39 6.27 -23.85
N GLY A 44 15.25 6.58 -22.86
CA GLY A 44 14.82 7.23 -21.61
C GLY A 44 14.17 8.60 -21.85
N GLU A 45 14.81 9.44 -22.66
CA GLU A 45 14.30 10.76 -23.04
C GLU A 45 12.97 10.67 -23.81
N ALA A 46 12.81 9.70 -24.71
CA ALA A 46 11.54 9.47 -25.40
C ALA A 46 10.42 9.04 -24.44
N LEU A 47 10.69 8.11 -23.50
CA LEU A 47 9.73 7.71 -22.47
C LEU A 47 9.37 8.86 -21.53
N ASP A 48 10.33 9.72 -21.21
CA ASP A 48 10.11 10.87 -20.35
C ASP A 48 9.34 11.98 -21.07
N SER A 49 9.56 12.16 -22.37
CA SER A 49 8.77 13.05 -23.23
C SER A 49 7.32 12.58 -23.36
N GLU A 50 7.10 11.26 -23.57
CA GLU A 50 5.75 10.65 -23.56
C GLU A 50 5.07 10.85 -22.20
N ARG A 51 5.80 10.63 -21.09
CA ARG A 51 5.28 10.90 -19.73
C ARG A 51 5.00 12.38 -19.49
N GLN A 52 5.80 13.29 -20.03
CA GLN A 52 5.58 14.73 -19.93
C GLN A 52 4.33 15.15 -20.70
N LYS A 53 4.14 14.68 -21.94
CA LYS A 53 2.91 14.94 -22.72
C LYS A 53 1.66 14.41 -22.00
N GLN A 54 1.73 13.19 -21.47
CA GLN A 54 0.64 12.64 -20.66
C GLN A 54 0.36 13.51 -19.43
N ARG A 55 1.40 14.00 -18.74
CA ARG A 55 1.27 14.91 -17.58
C ARG A 55 0.69 16.28 -17.95
N GLU A 56 1.07 16.85 -19.10
CA GLU A 56 0.57 18.15 -19.57
C GLU A 56 -0.92 18.10 -19.90
N SER A 57 -1.42 16.97 -20.40
CA SER A 57 -2.86 16.73 -20.60
C SER A 57 -3.61 16.23 -19.34
N ALA A 58 -2.90 15.85 -18.29
CA ALA A 58 -3.49 15.19 -17.14
C ALA A 58 -4.10 16.20 -16.17
N VAL A 59 -5.42 16.35 -16.24
CA VAL A 59 -6.20 16.92 -15.13
C VAL A 59 -5.94 16.07 -13.88
N MET A 60 -5.65 16.71 -12.74
CA MET A 60 -5.49 15.94 -11.50
C MET A 60 -6.76 15.14 -11.21
N GLN A 61 -6.61 13.85 -10.86
CA GLN A 61 -7.74 12.97 -10.52
C GLN A 61 -8.71 13.60 -9.51
N MET A 62 -8.19 14.46 -8.64
CA MET A 62 -8.97 15.15 -7.62
C MET A 62 -10.02 16.14 -8.17
N PHE A 63 -9.96 16.51 -9.46
CA PHE A 63 -10.93 17.36 -10.17
C PHE A 63 -11.81 16.57 -11.15
N VAL A 64 -11.55 15.27 -11.31
CA VAL A 64 -12.37 14.38 -12.14
C VAL A 64 -13.38 13.73 -11.21
N ASN A 65 -14.67 13.90 -11.50
CA ASN A 65 -15.73 13.24 -10.75
C ASN A 65 -15.86 11.78 -11.21
N ASP A 66 -15.96 10.87 -10.25
CA ASP A 66 -16.19 9.45 -10.51
C ASP A 66 -17.71 9.19 -10.61
N PHE A 67 -18.29 9.44 -11.79
CA PHE A 67 -19.68 9.08 -12.06
C PHE A 67 -19.83 7.56 -12.18
N SER A 68 -20.83 6.98 -11.52
CA SER A 68 -21.22 5.61 -11.83
C SER A 68 -21.81 5.57 -13.25
N LYS A 69 -21.66 4.46 -13.98
CA LYS A 69 -22.09 4.36 -15.40
C LYS A 69 -23.58 4.70 -15.65
N GLN A 70 -24.40 4.78 -14.61
CA GLN A 70 -25.85 4.97 -14.69
C GLN A 70 -26.39 6.04 -13.70
N SER A 71 -25.51 6.86 -13.11
CA SER A 71 -25.98 7.98 -12.27
C SER A 71 -26.32 9.18 -13.14
N THR A 72 -27.52 9.74 -12.94
CA THR A 72 -27.88 11.07 -13.46
C THR A 72 -26.95 12.12 -12.86
N TYR A 73 -26.48 13.05 -13.69
CA TYR A 73 -25.63 14.16 -13.27
C TYR A 73 -26.44 15.47 -13.19
N ASP A 74 -25.99 16.37 -12.34
CA ASP A 74 -26.40 17.77 -12.27
C ASP A 74 -25.25 18.66 -12.81
N PRO A 75 -25.49 19.77 -13.52
CA PRO A 75 -24.47 20.79 -13.78
C PRO A 75 -23.61 21.18 -12.56
N PHE A 76 -24.18 21.19 -11.35
CA PHE A 76 -23.45 21.45 -10.11
C PHE A 76 -22.37 20.40 -9.82
N ASP A 77 -22.50 19.17 -10.33
CA ASP A 77 -21.57 18.08 -10.04
C ASP A 77 -20.14 18.39 -10.49
N PHE A 78 -19.99 19.13 -11.59
CA PHE A 78 -18.70 19.55 -12.15
C PHE A 78 -18.08 20.76 -11.43
N SER A 79 -18.80 21.37 -10.49
CA SER A 79 -18.31 22.51 -9.73
C SER A 79 -17.26 22.09 -8.70
N ILE A 80 -16.26 22.95 -8.49
CA ILE A 80 -15.28 22.81 -7.40
C ILE A 80 -15.96 22.76 -6.03
N ALA A 81 -17.13 23.39 -5.87
CA ALA A 81 -17.93 23.33 -4.66
C ALA A 81 -18.38 21.89 -4.34
N ASN A 82 -18.84 21.15 -5.35
CA ASN A 82 -19.26 19.77 -5.19
C ASN A 82 -18.07 18.87 -4.82
N THR A 83 -16.92 19.05 -5.47
CA THR A 83 -15.71 18.30 -5.11
C THR A 83 -15.30 18.50 -3.65
N ARG A 84 -15.36 19.74 -3.15
CA ARG A 84 -15.08 20.05 -1.73
C ARG A 84 -16.11 19.41 -0.80
N TYR A 85 -17.39 19.45 -1.18
CA TYR A 85 -18.48 18.82 -0.45
C TYR A 85 -18.29 17.31 -0.33
N HIS A 86 -18.00 16.60 -1.43
CA HIS A 86 -17.69 15.18 -1.41
C HIS A 86 -16.48 14.85 -0.53
N ARG A 87 -15.39 15.63 -0.57
CA ARG A 87 -14.24 15.43 0.33
C ARG A 87 -14.64 15.52 1.81
N LYS A 88 -15.55 16.43 2.16
CA LYS A 88 -16.09 16.53 3.53
C LYS A 88 -16.89 15.29 3.89
N LEU A 89 -17.78 14.83 3.01
CA LEU A 89 -18.54 13.59 3.21
C LEU A 89 -17.65 12.37 3.39
N GLN A 90 -16.59 12.22 2.58
CA GLN A 90 -15.67 11.08 2.69
C GLN A 90 -14.92 11.07 4.03
N LYS A 91 -14.57 12.24 4.58
CA LYS A 91 -13.99 12.33 5.92
C LYS A 91 -14.97 11.85 6.99
N ILE A 92 -16.22 12.31 6.93
CA ILE A 92 -17.28 11.92 7.87
C ILE A 92 -17.53 10.41 7.80
N ARG A 93 -17.69 9.85 6.59
CA ARG A 93 -17.88 8.41 6.37
C ARG A 93 -16.73 7.58 6.96
N LYS A 94 -15.49 8.04 6.78
CA LYS A 94 -14.32 7.36 7.35
C LYS A 94 -14.33 7.38 8.88
N GLU A 95 -14.74 8.50 9.49
CA GLU A 95 -14.89 8.60 10.94
C GLU A 95 -16.01 7.67 11.46
N GLU A 96 -17.12 7.57 10.73
CA GLU A 96 -18.23 6.65 11.03
C GLU A 96 -17.82 5.19 10.89
N GLU A 97 -17.08 4.82 9.85
CA GLU A 97 -16.54 3.48 9.65
C GLU A 97 -15.63 3.06 10.81
N MET A 98 -14.76 3.95 11.28
CA MET A 98 -13.92 3.71 12.45
C MET A 98 -14.75 3.54 13.73
N LYS A 99 -15.83 4.31 13.90
CA LYS A 99 -16.78 4.14 15.02
C LYS A 99 -17.58 2.83 14.92
N GLN A 100 -17.88 2.37 13.72
CA GLN A 100 -18.55 1.08 13.49
C GLN A 100 -17.59 -0.12 13.53
N SER A 101 -16.32 0.11 13.83
CA SER A 101 -15.32 -0.95 13.86
C SER A 101 -15.67 -2.11 14.83
N SER A 102 -15.22 -3.32 14.49
CA SER A 102 -15.52 -4.56 15.22
C SER A 102 -15.20 -4.54 16.72
N PHE A 103 -14.26 -3.69 17.17
CA PHE A 103 -13.91 -3.57 18.59
C PHE A 103 -14.85 -2.67 19.41
N ASN A 104 -15.75 -1.93 18.77
CA ASN A 104 -16.79 -1.17 19.46
C ASN A 104 -18.01 -1.99 19.83
N SER A 105 -18.17 -3.19 19.23
CA SER A 105 -19.14 -4.19 19.68
C SER A 105 -18.85 -4.57 21.13
N GLU A 106 -19.90 -4.65 21.95
CA GLU A 106 -19.76 -4.85 23.40
C GLU A 106 -19.08 -6.19 23.74
N GLU A 107 -19.44 -7.23 22.99
CA GLU A 107 -18.97 -8.62 23.12
C GLU A 107 -17.47 -8.79 22.86
N VAL A 108 -16.86 -7.88 22.07
CA VAL A 108 -15.51 -8.07 21.54
C VAL A 108 -14.49 -7.34 22.41
N ASN A 109 -13.62 -8.09 23.09
CA ASN A 109 -12.55 -7.50 23.90
C ASN A 109 -11.23 -7.41 23.11
N PRO A 110 -10.72 -6.20 22.82
CA PRO A 110 -9.56 -6.02 21.94
C PRO A 110 -8.25 -6.55 22.55
N GLU A 111 -8.18 -6.72 23.87
CA GLU A 111 -6.98 -7.22 24.57
C GLU A 111 -6.61 -8.67 24.17
N ILE A 112 -7.60 -9.47 23.78
CA ILE A 112 -7.44 -10.89 23.45
C ILE A 112 -6.72 -11.06 22.10
N PHE A 113 -6.90 -10.13 21.17
CA PHE A 113 -6.45 -10.26 19.79
C PHE A 113 -4.97 -9.85 19.57
N TYR A 114 -4.13 -9.94 20.61
CA TYR A 114 -2.69 -9.62 20.51
C TYR A 114 -1.92 -10.55 19.56
N CYS A 115 -2.40 -11.78 19.37
CA CYS A 115 -1.83 -12.74 18.41
C CYS A 115 -2.14 -12.40 16.95
N MET A 116 -3.09 -11.49 16.69
CA MET A 116 -3.52 -11.10 15.34
C MET A 116 -3.13 -9.64 15.04
N PRO A 117 -1.85 -9.38 14.68
CA PRO A 117 -1.35 -8.02 14.46
C PRO A 117 -2.08 -7.29 13.33
N GLN A 118 -2.63 -8.02 12.35
CA GLN A 118 -3.41 -7.47 11.24
C GLN A 118 -4.63 -6.66 11.73
N LEU A 119 -5.34 -7.14 12.75
CA LEU A 119 -6.51 -6.44 13.31
C LEU A 119 -6.10 -5.20 14.09
N LEU A 120 -5.02 -5.30 14.87
CA LEU A 120 -4.50 -4.18 15.66
C LEU A 120 -3.89 -3.08 14.78
N SER A 121 -3.29 -3.47 13.65
CA SER A 121 -2.61 -2.56 12.73
C SER A 121 -3.53 -1.53 12.08
N LYS A 122 -4.86 -1.73 12.11
CA LYS A 122 -5.85 -0.74 11.65
C LYS A 122 -5.86 0.53 12.51
N TYR A 123 -5.48 0.42 13.78
CA TYR A 123 -5.51 1.51 14.77
C TYR A 123 -4.15 2.14 15.02
N LEU A 124 -3.19 1.85 14.14
CA LEU A 124 -1.85 2.41 14.19
C LEU A 124 -1.67 3.41 13.05
N ASN A 125 -0.79 4.38 13.26
CA ASN A 125 -0.26 5.20 12.18
C ASN A 125 0.70 4.40 11.32
N ASN A 126 1.03 4.90 10.12
CA ASN A 126 2.04 4.27 9.25
C ASN A 126 3.39 4.10 9.96
N SER A 127 3.73 4.99 10.89
CA SER A 127 4.91 4.93 11.77
C SER A 127 4.80 3.91 12.92
N GLY A 128 3.74 3.10 12.95
CA GLY A 128 3.48 2.14 14.01
C GLY A 128 2.89 2.75 15.29
N GLN A 129 2.86 4.08 15.45
CA GLN A 129 2.33 4.74 16.66
C GLN A 129 0.83 4.43 16.88
N ILE A 130 0.41 4.26 18.14
CA ILE A 130 -1.01 4.03 18.49
C ILE A 130 -1.78 5.34 18.25
N GLN A 131 -2.85 5.26 17.47
CA GLN A 131 -3.70 6.42 17.20
C GLN A 131 -4.47 6.89 18.42
N HIS A 132 -4.72 8.20 18.50
CA HIS A 132 -5.53 8.81 19.55
C HIS A 132 -6.99 8.34 19.48
N HIS A 133 -7.71 8.37 20.60
CA HIS A 133 -9.09 7.88 20.69
C HIS A 133 -10.03 8.60 19.71
N THR A 134 -9.77 9.88 19.40
CA THR A 134 -10.56 10.67 18.44
C THR A 134 -10.49 10.09 17.04
N VAL A 135 -9.34 9.52 16.67
CA VAL A 135 -9.11 8.94 15.35
C VAL A 135 -9.65 7.52 15.28
N THR A 136 -9.46 6.73 16.34
CA THR A 136 -9.92 5.33 16.37
C THR A 136 -11.42 5.19 16.57
N GLY A 137 -12.07 6.19 17.17
CA GLY A 137 -13.51 6.16 17.46
C GLY A 137 -13.90 5.12 18.51
N LEU A 138 -12.94 4.54 19.24
CA LEU A 138 -13.20 3.49 20.24
C LEU A 138 -13.65 4.08 21.58
N LYS A 139 -14.54 3.36 22.30
CA LYS A 139 -14.84 3.68 23.71
C LYS A 139 -13.55 3.72 24.53
N THR A 140 -13.39 4.66 25.47
CA THR A 140 -12.16 4.86 26.26
C THR A 140 -11.63 3.58 26.91
N ARG A 141 -12.52 2.73 27.45
CA ARG A 141 -12.15 1.43 28.03
C ARG A 141 -11.57 0.48 26.98
N LYS A 142 -12.23 0.36 25.82
CA LYS A 142 -11.79 -0.50 24.70
C LYS A 142 -10.50 0.03 24.08
N GLN A 143 -10.33 1.35 23.95
CA GLN A 143 -9.08 1.98 23.50
C GLN A 143 -7.90 1.61 24.41
N LYS A 144 -8.07 1.66 25.74
CA LYS A 144 -7.02 1.24 26.69
C LYS A 144 -6.67 -0.25 26.54
N ALA A 145 -7.68 -1.11 26.39
CA ALA A 145 -7.50 -2.55 26.19
C ALA A 145 -6.81 -2.87 24.85
N MET A 146 -7.20 -2.20 23.77
CA MET A 146 -6.55 -2.29 22.46
C MET A 146 -5.08 -1.83 22.54
N ALA A 147 -4.80 -0.71 23.20
CA ALA A 147 -3.43 -0.23 23.37
C ALA A 147 -2.56 -1.21 24.18
N LYS A 148 -3.15 -1.90 25.16
CA LYS A 148 -2.49 -2.97 25.91
C LYS A 148 -2.19 -4.18 25.02
N ALA A 149 -3.13 -4.60 24.17
CA ALA A 149 -2.90 -5.65 23.18
C ALA A 149 -1.76 -5.29 22.20
N VAL A 150 -1.73 -4.05 21.70
CA VAL A 150 -0.62 -3.58 20.83
C VAL A 150 0.73 -3.66 21.53
N ARG A 151 0.82 -3.16 22.77
CA ARG A 151 2.06 -3.22 23.56
C ARG A 151 2.48 -4.67 23.81
N ARG A 152 1.53 -5.56 24.11
CA ARG A 152 1.77 -7.01 24.27
C ARG A 152 2.28 -7.65 22.98
N ALA A 153 1.65 -7.39 21.85
CA ALA A 153 2.07 -7.92 20.54
C ALA A 153 3.50 -7.49 20.17
N ARG A 154 3.87 -6.24 20.48
CA ARG A 154 5.25 -5.75 20.30
C ARG A 154 6.26 -6.46 21.19
N ALA A 155 5.92 -6.68 22.46
CA ALA A 155 6.80 -7.38 23.40
C ALA A 155 7.07 -8.84 22.97
N PHE A 156 6.09 -9.49 22.35
CA PHE A 156 6.25 -10.81 21.74
C PHE A 156 6.94 -10.80 20.36
N GLY A 157 7.21 -9.62 19.78
CA GLY A 157 7.82 -9.51 18.45
C GLY A 157 6.86 -9.78 17.28
N LEU A 158 5.55 -9.87 17.53
CA LEU A 158 4.53 -10.10 16.50
C LEU A 158 4.20 -8.85 15.67
N LEU A 159 4.51 -7.66 16.21
CA LEU A 159 4.19 -6.38 15.60
C LEU A 159 5.38 -5.42 15.73
N SER A 160 5.70 -4.71 14.64
CA SER A 160 6.77 -3.71 14.64
C SER A 160 6.42 -2.47 15.49
N PRO A 161 7.38 -1.89 16.22
CA PRO A 161 7.16 -0.62 16.91
C PRO A 161 7.14 0.60 15.95
N VAL A 162 7.72 0.47 14.75
CA VAL A 162 7.96 1.58 13.80
C VAL A 162 7.08 1.49 12.55
N ALA A 163 6.34 0.39 12.38
CA ALA A 163 5.51 0.21 11.19
C ALA A 163 4.22 -0.56 11.50
N ARG A 164 3.26 -0.42 10.60
CA ARG A 164 2.08 -1.27 10.52
C ARG A 164 2.45 -2.68 10.06
N ASP A 165 1.51 -3.61 10.24
CA ASP A 165 1.64 -4.96 9.71
C ASP A 165 1.79 -4.95 8.18
N VAL A 166 2.52 -5.92 7.64
CA VAL A 166 2.84 -6.02 6.20
C VAL A 166 1.58 -6.10 5.34
N SER A 167 0.50 -6.69 5.86
CA SER A 167 -0.79 -6.76 5.15
C SER A 167 -1.38 -5.39 4.80
N MET A 168 -1.03 -4.35 5.54
CA MET A 168 -1.55 -2.98 5.36
C MET A 168 -0.72 -2.15 4.36
N PHE A 169 0.41 -2.68 3.88
CA PHE A 169 1.24 -1.96 2.92
C PHE A 169 0.64 -2.01 1.51
N PRO A 170 0.79 -0.92 0.73
CA PRO A 170 0.34 -0.93 -0.66
C PRO A 170 1.08 -2.04 -1.43
N ARG A 171 0.33 -2.96 -2.04
CA ARG A 171 0.91 -3.98 -2.91
C ARG A 171 1.43 -3.30 -4.17
N ARG A 172 2.73 -3.36 -4.41
CA ARG A 172 3.33 -2.88 -5.68
C ARG A 172 2.81 -3.77 -6.82
N GLY A 173 2.05 -3.22 -7.76
CA GLY A 173 1.62 -3.91 -8.99
C GLY A 173 0.14 -4.23 -9.16
N SER A 174 -0.78 -3.69 -8.34
CA SER A 174 -2.24 -3.87 -8.55
C SER A 174 -2.86 -2.93 -9.58
N SER A 175 -2.03 -2.23 -10.37
CA SER A 175 -2.44 -1.22 -11.35
C SER A 175 -1.76 -1.41 -12.71
N LEU A 176 -1.41 -2.67 -13.04
CA LEU A 176 -0.98 -3.06 -14.39
C LEU A 176 -2.16 -3.68 -15.12
#